data_AF-A0A9E0ZUR6-F1
#
_entry.id   AF-A0A9E0ZUR6-F1
#
_cell.length_a   1.000
_cell.length_b   1.000
_cell.length_c   1.000
_cell.angle_alpha   90.00
_cell.angle_beta   90.00
_cell.angle_gamma   90.00
#
_symmetry.space_group_name_H-M   'P 1'
#
loop_
_entity.id
_entity.type
_entity.pdbx_description
1 polymer ?
#
loop_
_entity_poly.entity_id
_entity_poly.type
_entity_poly.pdbx_seq_one_letter_code
_entity_poly.pdbx_strand_id
1 'polypeptide(L)'
;MKYYIVLYSFALSVPAGYVALAFIDKLLTVVRQDEVFGEKTIKYLDIISICCLCATAVGIGSVVTSAVLHIDTYVVMFFMIAMGELFMALLLKVVKKVFSKAIELKEENDLTV
;
A
#
# COMPACT_ATOMS: atom_id res chain seq x y z
N MET A 1 -1.60 -16.30 -25.45
CA MET A 1 -1.99 -16.50 -24.04
C MET A 1 -1.06 -15.81 -23.03
N LYS A 2 0.27 -15.98 -23.09
CA LYS A 2 1.24 -15.39 -22.14
C LYS A 2 1.08 -13.87 -21.88
N TYR A 3 0.81 -13.07 -22.91
CA TYR A 3 0.64 -11.61 -22.78
C TYR A 3 -0.67 -11.17 -22.10
N TYR A 4 -1.73 -12.00 -22.14
CA TYR A 4 -3.02 -11.61 -21.54
C TYR A 4 -2.95 -11.55 -20.01
N ILE A 5 -2.15 -12.41 -19.38
CA ILE A 5 -1.95 -12.41 -17.93
C ILE A 5 -1.30 -11.10 -17.50
N VAL A 6 -0.19 -10.71 -18.16
CA VAL A 6 0.51 -9.46 -17.89
C VAL A 6 -0.40 -8.24 -18.10
N LEU A 7 -1.17 -8.24 -19.19
CA LEU A 7 -2.10 -7.15 -19.51
C LEU A 7 -3.21 -7.03 -18.45
N TYR A 8 -3.74 -8.17 -17.97
CA TYR A 8 -4.78 -8.21 -16.95
C TYR A 8 -4.26 -7.78 -15.58
N SER A 9 -3.09 -8.26 -15.17
CA SER A 9 -2.43 -7.84 -13.92
C SER A 9 -2.11 -6.34 -13.95
N PHE A 10 -1.70 -5.80 -15.10
CA PHE A 10 -1.49 -4.37 -15.29
C PHE A 10 -2.80 -3.59 -15.19
N ALA A 11 -3.85 -4.01 -15.90
CA ALA A 11 -5.15 -3.36 -15.86
C ALA A 11 -5.76 -3.32 -14.45
N LEU A 12 -5.51 -4.34 -13.63
CA LEU A 12 -6.02 -4.42 -12.25
C LEU A 12 -5.17 -3.63 -11.25
N SER A 13 -3.86 -3.54 -11.47
CA SER A 13 -2.93 -2.81 -10.59
C SER A 13 -2.93 -1.29 -10.83
N VAL A 14 -3.20 -0.82 -12.06
CA VAL A 14 -3.28 0.60 -12.41
C VAL A 14 -4.28 1.40 -11.55
N PRO A 15 -5.55 0.99 -11.37
CA PRO A 15 -6.48 1.73 -10.53
C PRO A 15 -6.06 1.72 -9.05
N ALA A 16 -5.53 0.60 -8.55
CA ALA A 16 -5.02 0.52 -7.18
C ALA A 16 -3.83 1.46 -6.95
N GLY A 17 -2.90 1.52 -7.91
CA GLY A 17 -1.76 2.43 -7.89
C GLY A 17 -2.17 3.90 -7.98
N TYR A 18 -3.14 4.23 -8.84
CA TYR A 18 -3.66 5.59 -8.95
C TYR A 18 -4.32 6.06 -7.66
N VAL A 19 -5.12 5.19 -7.02
CA VAL A 19 -5.74 5.46 -5.72
C VAL A 19 -4.66 5.69 -4.66
N ALA A 20 -3.66 4.80 -4.57
CA ALA A 20 -2.54 4.96 -3.63
C ALA A 20 -1.81 6.30 -3.82
N LEU A 21 -1.53 6.68 -5.08
CA LEU A 21 -0.86 7.94 -5.41
C LEU A 21 -1.68 9.15 -4.96
N ALA A 22 -2.99 9.16 -5.23
CA ALA A 22 -3.89 10.25 -4.84
C ALA A 22 -3.98 10.41 -3.31
N PHE A 23 -3.93 9.31 -2.56
CA PHE A 23 -3.91 9.36 -1.10
C PHE A 23 -2.55 9.78 -0.53
N ILE A 24 -1.44 9.40 -1.17
CA ILE A 24 -0.10 9.89 -0.82
C ILE A 24 -0.01 11.41 -1.03
N ASP A 25 -0.57 11.94 -2.13
CA ASP A 25 -0.58 13.37 -2.40
C ASP A 25 -1.39 14.16 -1.34
N LYS A 26 -2.57 13.64 -0.97
CA LYS A 26 -3.36 14.18 0.14
C LYS A 26 -2.61 14.11 1.47
N LEU A 27 -1.95 12.99 1.75
CA LEU A 27 -1.15 12.81 2.95
C LEU A 27 -0.01 13.84 3.00
N LEU A 28 0.70 14.02 1.89
CA LEU A 28 1.79 14.99 1.78
C LEU A 28 1.28 16.42 2.00
N THR A 29 0.08 16.74 1.51
CA THR A 29 -0.57 18.03 1.76
C THR A 29 -0.87 18.24 3.24
N VAL A 30 -1.40 17.23 3.94
CA VAL A 30 -1.63 17.29 5.40
C VAL A 30 -0.32 17.46 6.16
N VAL A 31 0.73 16.75 5.75
CA VAL A 31 2.08 16.89 6.33
C VAL A 31 2.61 18.32 6.13
N ARG A 32 2.41 18.93 4.96
CA ARG A 32 2.83 20.32 4.66
C ARG A 32 2.04 21.37 5.43
N GLN A 33 0.84 21.05 5.90
CA GLN A 33 0.00 21.95 6.70
C GLN A 33 0.25 21.82 8.21
N ASP A 34 1.29 21.07 8.63
CA ASP A 34 1.63 20.78 10.03
C ASP A 34 0.50 20.07 10.85
N GLU A 35 -0.60 19.67 10.19
CA GLU A 35 -1.67 18.85 10.77
C GLU A 35 -1.32 17.35 10.75
N VAL A 36 -0.04 17.01 10.91
CA VAL A 36 0.44 15.62 10.81
C VAL A 36 -0.16 14.74 11.90
N PHE A 37 -0.46 15.33 13.06
CA PHE A 37 -1.05 14.70 14.23
C PHE A 37 -2.58 14.73 14.23
N GLY A 38 -3.19 14.35 13.11
CA GLY A 38 -4.64 14.19 12.98
C GLY A 38 -5.03 12.75 12.71
N GLU A 39 -6.23 12.34 13.17
CA GLU A 39 -6.81 11.04 12.80
C GLU A 39 -6.93 10.84 11.28
N LYS A 40 -6.99 11.94 10.52
CA LYS A 40 -7.03 11.95 9.04
C LYS A 40 -5.75 11.31 8.46
N THR A 41 -4.58 11.63 9.00
CA THR A 41 -3.28 11.09 8.58
C THR A 41 -3.26 9.56 8.72
N ILE A 42 -3.73 9.05 9.87
CA ILE A 42 -3.84 7.60 10.12
C ILE A 42 -4.76 6.92 9.10
N LYS A 43 -5.92 7.53 8.79
CA LYS A 43 -6.87 7.01 7.80
C LYS A 43 -6.26 6.96 6.40
N TYR A 44 -5.52 8.00 5.98
CA TYR A 44 -4.85 7.99 4.68
C TYR A 44 -3.77 6.91 4.60
N LEU A 45 -2.93 6.75 5.65
CA LEU A 45 -1.94 5.67 5.70
C LEU A 45 -2.58 4.28 5.63
N ASP A 46 -3.74 4.11 6.29
CA ASP A 46 -4.45 2.83 6.29
C ASP A 46 -4.97 2.48 4.89
N ILE A 47 -5.55 3.45 4.19
CA ILE A 47 -6.02 3.27 2.81
C ILE A 47 -4.86 2.91 1.89
N ILE A 48 -3.72 3.61 1.97
CA ILE A 48 -2.54 3.31 1.16
C ILE A 48 -2.01 1.90 1.46
N SER A 49 -1.95 1.51 2.74
CA SER A 49 -1.52 0.17 3.16
C SER A 49 -2.46 -0.92 2.62
N ILE A 50 -3.78 -0.69 2.66
CA ILE A 50 -4.76 -1.63 2.11
C ILE A 50 -4.62 -1.73 0.58
N CYS A 51 -4.35 -0.62 -0.11
CA CYS A 51 -4.09 -0.63 -1.55
C CYS A 51 -2.87 -1.50 -1.89
N CYS A 52 -1.77 -1.38 -1.14
CA CYS A 52 -0.57 -2.22 -1.31
C CYS A 52 -0.84 -3.70 -0.99
N LEU A 53 -1.68 -4.00 0.01
CA LEU A 53 -2.11 -5.40 0.27
C LEU A 53 -2.97 -5.96 -0.86
N CYS A 54 -3.89 -5.16 -1.41
CA CYS A 54 -4.66 -5.55 -2.59
C CYS A 54 -3.74 -5.81 -3.78
N ALA A 55 -2.76 -4.93 -4.04
CA ALA A 55 -1.76 -5.12 -5.10
C ALA A 55 -0.93 -6.39 -4.89
N THR A 56 -0.52 -6.68 -3.65
CA THR A 56 0.15 -7.93 -3.28
C THR A 56 -0.70 -9.15 -3.61
N ALA A 57 -1.98 -9.14 -3.23
CA ALA A 57 -2.90 -10.25 -3.50
C ALA A 57 -3.07 -10.49 -5.01
N VAL A 58 -3.15 -9.43 -5.81
CA VAL A 58 -3.18 -9.50 -7.28
C VAL A 58 -1.87 -10.06 -7.84
N GLY A 59 -0.72 -9.65 -7.29
CA GLY A 59 0.59 -10.17 -7.65
C GLY A 59 0.72 -11.66 -7.39
N ILE A 60 0.34 -12.12 -6.18
CA ILE A 60 0.33 -13.54 -5.81
C ILE A 60 -0.64 -14.33 -6.71
N GLY A 61 -1.85 -13.81 -6.96
CA GLY A 61 -2.79 -14.43 -7.90
C GLY A 61 -2.18 -14.63 -9.29
N SER A 62 -1.45 -13.63 -9.78
CA SER A 62 -0.74 -13.68 -11.07
C SER A 62 0.39 -14.72 -11.07
N VAL A 63 1.11 -14.89 -9.96
CA VAL A 63 2.12 -15.94 -9.78
C VAL A 63 1.47 -17.33 -9.83
N VAL A 64 0.39 -17.54 -9.09
CA VAL A 64 -0.32 -18.84 -9.04
C VAL A 64 -0.88 -19.21 -10.40
N THR A 65 -1.53 -18.28 -11.12
CA THR A 65 -2.03 -18.53 -12.47
C THR A 65 -0.89 -18.85 -13.44
N SER A 66 0.26 -18.15 -13.34
CA SER A 66 1.44 -18.41 -14.19
C SER A 66 2.07 -19.78 -13.91
N ALA A 67 2.08 -20.22 -12.64
CA ALA A 67 2.56 -21.55 -12.24
C ALA A 67 1.65 -22.67 -12.77
N VAL A 68 0.32 -22.51 -12.68
CA VAL A 68 -0.66 -23.49 -13.19
C VAL A 68 -0.58 -23.65 -14.72
N LEU A 69 -0.22 -22.59 -15.44
CA LEU A 69 -0.06 -22.62 -16.90
C LEU A 69 1.35 -23.08 -17.37
N HIS A 70 2.26 -23.50 -16.48
CA HIS A 70 3.65 -23.87 -16.82
C HIS A 70 4.41 -22.76 -17.58
N ILE A 71 4.30 -21.51 -17.11
CA ILE A 71 5.00 -20.36 -17.70
C ILE A 71 6.08 -19.88 -16.73
N ASP A 72 7.27 -20.48 -16.79
CA ASP A 72 8.37 -20.18 -15.85
C ASP A 72 8.99 -18.78 -16.02
N THR A 73 8.90 -18.17 -17.20
CA THR A 73 9.67 -16.97 -17.53
C THR A 73 9.32 -15.74 -16.69
N TYR A 74 8.08 -15.60 -16.20
CA TYR A 74 7.61 -14.39 -15.52
C TYR A 74 7.30 -14.58 -14.03
N VAL A 75 7.31 -15.82 -13.54
CA VAL A 75 6.98 -16.15 -12.14
C VAL A 75 7.89 -15.42 -11.15
N VAL A 76 9.20 -15.42 -11.40
CA VAL A 76 10.18 -14.77 -10.53
C VAL A 76 9.96 -13.25 -10.47
N MET A 77 9.64 -12.63 -11.61
CA MET A 77 9.38 -11.19 -11.69
C MET A 77 8.13 -10.81 -10.90
N PHE A 78 7.02 -11.52 -11.09
CA PHE A 78 5.78 -11.27 -10.34
C PHE A 78 5.94 -11.54 -8.85
N PHE A 79 6.73 -12.55 -8.47
CA PHE A 79 7.02 -12.85 -7.08
C PHE A 79 7.82 -11.72 -6.41
N MET A 80 8.86 -11.19 -7.08
CA MET A 80 9.64 -10.05 -6.60
C MET A 80 8.77 -8.80 -6.40
N ILE A 81 7.88 -8.49 -7.36
CA ILE A 81 6.96 -7.36 -7.26
C ILE A 81 5.98 -7.55 -6.09
N ALA A 82 5.36 -8.73 -5.97
CA ALA A 82 4.44 -9.03 -4.88
C ALA A 82 5.12 -8.93 -3.51
N MET A 83 6.37 -9.38 -3.40
CA MET A 83 7.14 -9.27 -2.16
C MET A 83 7.48 -7.82 -1.82
N GLY A 84 7.80 -7.00 -2.84
CA GLY A 84 8.01 -5.56 -2.68
C GLY A 84 6.77 -4.82 -2.19
N GLU A 85 5.61 -5.08 -2.81
CA GLU A 85 4.32 -4.51 -2.39
C GLU A 85 3.95 -4.94 -0.97
N LEU A 86 4.19 -6.21 -0.62
CA LEU A 86 3.94 -6.73 0.72
C LEU A 86 4.81 -6.02 1.76
N PHE A 87 6.09 -5.85 1.45
CA PHE A 87 7.02 -5.13 2.32
C PHE A 87 6.59 -3.68 2.52
N MET A 88 6.19 -2.98 1.44
CA MET A 88 5.67 -1.61 1.51
C MET A 88 4.38 -1.53 2.34
N ALA A 89 3.47 -2.48 2.18
CA ALA A 89 2.25 -2.55 2.97
C ALA A 89 2.54 -2.69 4.48
N LEU A 90 3.51 -3.56 4.84
CA LEU A 90 3.95 -3.75 6.22
C LEU A 90 4.64 -2.50 6.78
N LEU A 91 5.52 -1.87 6.01
CA LEU A 91 6.15 -0.61 6.40
C LEU A 91 5.11 0.46 6.73
N LEU A 92 4.11 0.65 5.87
CA LEU A 92 3.03 1.61 6.11
C LEU A 92 2.23 1.30 7.38
N LYS A 93 2.04 0.02 7.72
CA LYS A 93 1.42 -0.38 9.00
C LYS A 93 2.29 -0.02 10.20
N VAL A 94 3.60 -0.16 10.11
CA VAL A 94 4.53 0.25 11.17
C VAL A 94 4.48 1.76 11.35
N VAL A 95 4.58 2.52 10.25
CA VAL A 95 4.50 3.98 10.29
C VAL A 95 3.16 4.43 10.88
N LYS A 96 2.04 3.82 10.48
CA LYS A 96 0.70 4.08 11.06
C LYS A 96 0.68 3.90 12.58
N LYS A 97 1.28 2.83 13.11
CA LYS A 97 1.35 2.59 14.57
C LYS A 97 2.18 3.65 15.29
N VAL A 98 3.30 4.07 14.71
CA VAL A 98 4.14 5.13 15.29
C VAL A 98 3.38 6.45 15.33
N PHE A 99 2.71 6.84 14.23
CA PHE A 99 1.89 8.05 14.20
C PHE A 99 0.72 8.01 15.18
N SER A 100 0.05 6.86 15.31
CA SER A 100 -1.03 6.69 16.28
C SER A 100 -0.54 6.91 17.71
N LYS A 101 0.63 6.38 18.06
CA LYS A 101 1.22 6.59 19.39
C LYS A 101 1.65 8.04 19.62
N ALA A 102 2.15 8.70 18.57
CA ALA A 102 2.51 10.11 18.67
C ALA A 102 1.29 11.04 18.85
N ILE A 103 0.16 10.71 18.22
CA ILE A 103 -1.11 11.45 18.39
C ILE A 103 -1.65 11.27 19.82
N GLU A 104 -1.65 10.05 20.33
CA GLU A 104 -2.07 9.73 21.71
C GLU A 104 -1.27 10.53 22.75
N LEU A 105 0.06 10.59 22.59
CA LEU A 105 0.94 11.39 23.47
C LEU A 105 0.66 12.90 23.38
N LYS A 106 0.31 13.40 22.19
CA LYS A 106 -0.03 14.81 22.00
C LYS A 106 -1.36 15.15 22.68
N GLU A 107 -2.35 14.27 22.57
CA GLU A 107 -3.67 14.44 23.20
C GLU A 107 -3.58 14.42 24.73
N GLU A 108 -2.76 13.53 25.30
CA GLU A 108 -2.51 13.47 26.75
C GLU A 108 -1.85 14.75 27.28
N ASN A 109 -0.91 15.33 26.51
CA ASN A 109 -0.22 16.56 26.88
C ASN A 109 -1.11 17.83 26.74
N ASP A 110 -2.06 17.84 25.81
CA ASP A 110 -3.04 18.94 25.68
C ASP A 110 -4.04 18.94 26.85
N LEU A 111 -4.36 17.77 27.41
CA LEU A 111 -5.28 17.61 28.56
C LEU A 111 -4.70 18.02 29.92
N THR A 112 -3.38 18.22 30.01
CA THR A 112 -2.67 18.57 31.26
C THR A 112 -2.31 20.05 31.37
N VAL A 113 -2.65 20.87 30.37
CA VAL A 113 -2.48 22.34 30.40
C VAL A 113 -3.71 23.07 30.95
#